data_AF-A0A813DBA3-F1
#
_entry.id   AF-A0A813DBA3-F1
#
_cell.length_a   1.000
_cell.length_b   1.000
_cell.length_c   1.000
_cell.angle_alpha   90.00
_cell.angle_beta   90.00
_cell.angle_gamma   90.00
#
_symmetry.space_group_name_H-M   'P 1'
#
loop_
_entity.id
_entity.type
_entity.pdbx_description
1 polymer ?
#
loop_
_entity_poly.entity_id
_entity_poly.type
_entity_poly.pdbx_seq_one_letter_code
_entity_poly.pdbx_strand_id
1 'polypeptide(L)'
;VTPHSSGLFQSVGARLSQELDAACGFTAPTSQNADGTDSQQRAADLHQLWQSFVELQKREGRPLANFEQGTAAAEGRYLRFVTNQGAAGQGIGNLFYGLESAVYLAMYGGRALIIDWPGLEEALVPRFIDWRSTANEERRDAVENQQGPFRSVWNFGPPFHGSEVLKDIKGPEPFVSFTGNMFPEDRASDDGLHPDRLSLSELGLSGNSTIEKLLVRLSGSLPRKQSLEEGCALHFLFSPSAELRADMAERLTPERSQLAVQLRFGDWSIGGGGDYRPIIEDFGLDMEGVVNKALQCAAQLCKQLPEKVLPSRQPCRTYFESDSEEAKNLARNWSNTRLLVRVPDTLSQHSNNGRRSSLLSSLASAMALGSHFGIITSFGAFGDLSRYLGPLVFPGGFAVKFEEVLKVSQMHKEMASEPKEVDDDHLCDVRLLNRHLDAEASFVETGWAPKRK
;
A
#
# COMPACT_ATOMS: atom_id res chain seq x y z
N VAL A 1 28.65 -7.61 10.49
CA VAL A 1 27.33 -8.22 10.81
C VAL A 1 27.57 -9.52 11.57
N THR A 2 27.20 -9.60 12.85
CA THR A 2 27.39 -10.82 13.65
C THR A 2 26.29 -11.84 13.33
N PRO A 3 26.60 -13.15 13.25
CA PRO A 3 25.65 -14.19 12.83
C PRO A 3 24.41 -14.34 13.73
N HIS A 4 24.42 -13.78 14.96
CA HIS A 4 23.31 -13.89 15.91
C HIS A 4 22.11 -12.97 15.64
N SER A 5 22.25 -11.90 14.86
CA SER A 5 21.09 -11.06 14.52
C SER A 5 20.16 -11.71 13.48
N SER A 6 20.68 -12.63 12.66
CA SER A 6 19.91 -13.26 11.57
C SER A 6 18.72 -14.11 12.04
N GLY A 7 18.83 -14.83 13.17
CA GLY A 7 17.79 -15.73 13.66
C GLY A 7 16.56 -15.03 14.26
N LEU A 8 16.75 -13.85 14.85
CA LEU A 8 15.63 -13.08 15.44
C LEU A 8 14.78 -12.42 14.34
N PHE A 9 15.41 -11.94 13.26
CA PHE A 9 14.69 -11.43 12.09
C PHE A 9 13.93 -12.55 11.35
N GLN A 10 14.51 -13.75 11.25
CA GLN A 10 13.83 -14.88 10.61
C GLN A 10 12.62 -15.36 11.40
N SER A 11 12.72 -15.51 12.73
CA SER A 11 11.60 -15.98 13.56
C SER A 11 10.47 -14.96 13.70
N VAL A 12 10.80 -13.68 13.88
CA VAL A 12 9.81 -12.60 13.88
C VAL A 12 9.18 -12.47 12.49
N GLY A 13 9.99 -12.42 11.42
CA GLY A 13 9.48 -12.34 10.04
C GLY A 13 8.54 -13.49 9.67
N ALA A 14 8.87 -14.73 10.06
CA ALA A 14 8.02 -15.89 9.80
C ALA A 14 6.66 -15.81 10.50
N ARG A 15 6.65 -15.40 11.79
CA ARG A 15 5.40 -15.23 12.54
C ARG A 15 4.52 -14.14 11.95
N LEU A 16 5.11 -13.00 11.58
CA LEU A 16 4.35 -11.88 11.00
C LEU A 16 3.81 -12.21 9.63
N SER A 17 4.58 -12.95 8.82
CA SER A 17 4.10 -13.51 7.57
C SER A 17 2.88 -14.40 7.81
N GLN A 18 2.89 -15.26 8.84
CA GLN A 18 1.72 -16.10 9.16
C GLN A 18 0.50 -15.29 9.63
N GLU A 19 0.70 -14.28 10.48
CA GLU A 19 -0.38 -13.40 10.97
C GLU A 19 -1.00 -12.59 9.82
N LEU A 20 -0.16 -12.07 8.91
CA LEU A 20 -0.60 -11.41 7.68
C LEU A 20 -1.32 -12.38 6.74
N ASP A 21 -0.80 -13.59 6.55
CA ASP A 21 -1.44 -14.61 5.70
C ASP A 21 -2.80 -15.03 6.24
N ALA A 22 -2.96 -15.06 7.57
CA ALA A 22 -4.27 -15.26 8.20
C ALA A 22 -5.18 -14.04 7.99
N ALA A 23 -4.68 -12.82 8.18
CA ALA A 23 -5.46 -11.59 8.01
C ALA A 23 -5.95 -11.39 6.56
N CYS A 24 -5.12 -11.72 5.57
CA CYS A 24 -5.46 -11.67 4.15
C CYS A 24 -6.22 -12.92 3.66
N GLY A 25 -6.50 -13.90 4.52
CA GLY A 25 -7.20 -15.13 4.15
C GLY A 25 -6.40 -16.07 3.24
N PHE A 26 -5.07 -15.96 3.15
CA PHE A 26 -4.25 -16.89 2.38
C PHE A 26 -4.19 -18.28 3.04
N THR A 27 -4.45 -18.37 4.34
CA THR A 27 -4.52 -19.63 5.09
C THR A 27 -5.98 -20.02 5.35
N ALA A 28 -6.25 -21.32 5.27
CA ALA A 28 -7.59 -21.84 5.59
C ALA A 28 -7.92 -21.60 7.07
N PRO A 29 -9.16 -21.21 7.41
CA PRO A 29 -9.55 -21.00 8.79
C PRO A 29 -9.42 -22.30 9.60
N THR A 30 -8.69 -22.26 10.72
CA THR A 30 -8.62 -23.39 11.64
C THR A 30 -9.93 -23.48 12.43
N SER A 31 -10.54 -24.66 12.47
CA SER A 31 -11.89 -24.94 13.01
C SER A 31 -12.10 -24.64 14.50
N GLN A 32 -11.11 -24.12 15.22
CA GLN A 32 -11.11 -24.15 16.69
C GLN A 32 -11.45 -22.83 17.40
N ASN A 33 -11.41 -21.67 16.75
CA ASN A 33 -11.56 -20.38 17.45
C ASN A 33 -12.30 -19.34 16.58
N ALA A 34 -13.63 -19.32 16.55
CA ALA A 34 -14.40 -18.10 16.23
C ALA A 34 -15.89 -18.21 16.58
N ASP A 35 -16.40 -17.16 17.24
CA ASP A 35 -17.81 -16.84 17.41
C ASP A 35 -18.45 -16.50 16.05
N GLY A 36 -19.41 -17.33 15.61
CA GLY A 36 -20.30 -17.04 14.48
C GLY A 36 -19.93 -17.70 13.14
N THR A 37 -20.93 -18.31 12.49
CA THR A 37 -20.83 -18.97 11.18
C THR A 37 -20.40 -18.02 10.05
N ASP A 38 -20.75 -16.73 10.14
CA ASP A 38 -20.53 -15.75 9.09
C ASP A 38 -19.06 -15.37 8.88
N SER A 39 -18.30 -15.18 9.97
CA SER A 39 -16.88 -14.80 9.87
C SER A 39 -16.02 -15.95 9.37
N GLN A 40 -16.32 -17.18 9.79
CA GLN A 40 -15.65 -18.38 9.30
C GLN A 40 -15.94 -18.62 7.82
N GLN A 41 -17.20 -18.48 7.40
CA GLN A 41 -17.56 -18.63 5.99
C GLN A 41 -16.84 -17.61 5.13
N ARG A 42 -16.75 -16.34 5.54
CA ARG A 42 -16.01 -15.31 4.78
C ARG A 42 -14.52 -15.59 4.69
N ALA A 43 -13.89 -16.01 5.78
CA ALA A 43 -12.48 -16.40 5.74
C ALA A 43 -12.25 -17.58 4.78
N ALA A 44 -13.18 -18.54 4.75
CA ALA A 44 -13.15 -19.64 3.80
C ALA A 44 -13.37 -19.16 2.35
N ASP A 45 -14.32 -18.25 2.11
CA ASP A 45 -14.59 -17.68 0.79
C ASP A 45 -13.40 -16.87 0.26
N LEU A 46 -12.75 -16.07 1.12
CA LEU A 46 -11.54 -15.31 0.78
C LEU A 46 -10.38 -16.25 0.48
N HIS A 47 -10.19 -17.29 1.30
CA HIS A 47 -9.20 -18.33 1.02
C HIS A 47 -9.46 -19.02 -0.31
N GLN A 48 -10.71 -19.40 -0.59
CA GLN A 48 -11.11 -19.99 -1.85
C GLN A 48 -10.87 -19.05 -3.03
N LEU A 49 -11.11 -17.74 -2.88
CA LEU A 49 -10.81 -16.75 -3.91
C LEU A 49 -9.32 -16.79 -4.32
N TRP A 50 -8.42 -16.70 -3.34
CA TRP A 50 -6.99 -16.72 -3.59
C TRP A 50 -6.56 -18.05 -4.20
N GLN A 51 -7.07 -19.19 -3.71
CA GLN A 51 -6.78 -20.51 -4.29
C GLN A 51 -7.28 -20.63 -5.73
N SER A 52 -8.50 -20.18 -6.02
CA SER A 52 -9.04 -20.16 -7.39
C SER A 52 -8.15 -19.33 -8.33
N PHE A 53 -7.65 -18.18 -7.86
CA PHE A 53 -6.75 -17.35 -8.65
C PHE A 53 -5.36 -18.00 -8.85
N VAL A 54 -4.82 -18.69 -7.83
CA VAL A 54 -3.60 -19.51 -7.98
C VAL A 54 -3.79 -20.59 -9.05
N GLU A 55 -4.91 -21.31 -9.03
CA GLU A 55 -5.19 -22.36 -10.01
C GLU A 55 -5.42 -21.80 -11.42
N LEU A 56 -6.09 -20.64 -11.53
CA LEU A 56 -6.17 -19.89 -12.79
C LEU A 56 -4.76 -19.57 -13.32
N GLN A 57 -3.88 -19.01 -12.49
CA GLN A 57 -2.51 -18.71 -12.92
C GLN A 57 -1.73 -19.96 -13.31
N LYS A 58 -1.87 -21.08 -12.58
CA LYS A 58 -1.19 -22.34 -12.94
C LYS A 58 -1.67 -22.88 -14.29
N ARG A 59 -2.96 -22.76 -14.58
CA ARG A 59 -3.57 -23.23 -15.84
C ARG A 59 -3.22 -22.32 -17.01
N GLU A 60 -3.37 -21.01 -16.82
CA GLU A 60 -3.36 -20.02 -17.90
C GLU A 60 -2.13 -19.12 -17.90
N GLY A 61 -1.32 -19.07 -16.85
CA GLY A 61 -0.05 -18.33 -16.81
C GLY A 61 1.14 -19.10 -17.42
N ARG A 62 1.05 -20.44 -17.46
CA ARG A 62 2.05 -21.33 -18.10
C ARG A 62 2.10 -21.33 -19.63
N PRO A 63 1.00 -21.12 -20.39
CA PRO A 63 1.00 -21.23 -21.84
C PRO A 63 1.89 -20.20 -22.56
N LEU A 64 2.34 -19.12 -21.93
CA LEU A 64 3.41 -18.28 -22.50
C LEU A 64 4.71 -19.06 -22.70
N ALA A 65 5.04 -19.99 -21.80
CA ALA A 65 6.16 -20.91 -21.95
C ALA A 65 5.90 -22.00 -23.02
N ASN A 66 4.64 -22.38 -23.27
CA ASN A 66 4.29 -23.33 -24.34
C ASN A 66 4.20 -22.65 -25.72
N PHE A 67 3.93 -21.34 -25.75
CA PHE A 67 4.07 -20.50 -26.95
C PHE A 67 5.52 -20.48 -27.44
N GLU A 68 6.50 -20.62 -26.54
CA GLU A 68 7.92 -20.75 -26.88
C GLU A 68 8.24 -21.97 -27.75
N GLN A 69 7.34 -22.97 -27.80
CA GLN A 69 7.50 -24.21 -28.57
C GLN A 69 6.70 -24.24 -29.88
N GLY A 70 5.99 -23.16 -30.23
CA GLY A 70 5.27 -23.05 -31.52
C GLY A 70 4.05 -23.97 -31.67
N THR A 71 3.59 -24.58 -30.58
CA THR A 71 2.43 -25.48 -30.57
C THR A 71 1.22 -24.82 -29.92
N ALA A 72 0.22 -24.51 -30.76
CA ALA A 72 -1.14 -24.08 -30.44
C ALA A 72 -1.33 -22.65 -29.88
N ALA A 73 -2.40 -22.02 -30.37
CA ALA A 73 -2.93 -20.76 -29.88
C ALA A 73 -3.14 -20.83 -28.37
N ALA A 74 -2.62 -19.85 -27.63
CA ALA A 74 -2.93 -19.72 -26.22
C ALA A 74 -4.44 -19.46 -26.08
N GLU A 75 -5.19 -20.46 -25.65
CA GLU A 75 -6.60 -20.32 -25.25
C GLU A 75 -6.76 -19.53 -23.95
N GLY A 76 -5.65 -19.21 -23.26
CA GLY A 76 -5.66 -18.44 -22.01
C GLY A 76 -5.96 -16.96 -22.22
N ARG A 77 -6.57 -16.34 -21.22
CA ARG A 77 -6.84 -14.89 -21.20
C ARG A 77 -5.89 -14.23 -20.22
N TYR A 78 -5.28 -13.13 -20.64
CA TYR A 78 -4.22 -12.46 -19.89
C TYR A 78 -4.57 -11.00 -19.63
N LEU A 79 -4.19 -10.53 -18.45
CA LEU A 79 -4.08 -9.13 -18.09
C LEU A 79 -2.61 -8.81 -17.87
N ARG A 80 -2.05 -7.91 -18.68
CA ARG A 80 -0.66 -7.46 -18.56
C ARG A 80 -0.64 -6.10 -17.88
N PHE A 81 -0.05 -6.01 -16.70
CA PHE A 81 0.27 -4.72 -16.07
C PHE A 81 1.55 -4.15 -16.69
N VAL A 82 1.53 -2.92 -17.21
CA VAL A 82 2.67 -2.32 -17.90
C VAL A 82 3.05 -0.99 -17.26
N THR A 83 4.35 -0.76 -17.00
CA THR A 83 4.84 0.53 -16.48
C THR A 83 5.49 1.44 -17.52
N ASN A 84 5.93 0.88 -18.65
CA ASN A 84 6.72 1.61 -19.65
C ASN A 84 5.87 2.43 -20.63
N GLN A 85 4.59 2.07 -20.78
CA GLN A 85 3.67 2.78 -21.66
C GLN A 85 2.78 3.66 -20.80
N GLY A 86 2.99 4.99 -20.88
CA GLY A 86 2.17 6.06 -20.29
C GLY A 86 2.01 6.09 -18.76
N ALA A 87 2.59 5.15 -18.01
CA ALA A 87 2.92 5.34 -16.59
C ALA A 87 4.34 5.88 -16.37
N ALA A 88 5.07 6.18 -17.45
CA ALA A 88 6.39 6.79 -17.39
C ALA A 88 6.29 8.15 -16.67
N GLY A 89 6.99 8.27 -15.54
CA GLY A 89 6.95 9.46 -14.68
C GLY A 89 6.03 9.35 -13.46
N GLN A 90 5.28 8.26 -13.31
CA GLN A 90 4.52 8.01 -12.08
C GLN A 90 5.43 7.67 -10.91
N GLY A 91 5.01 8.11 -9.71
CA GLY A 91 5.63 7.71 -8.46
C GLY A 91 5.48 6.20 -8.21
N ILE A 92 6.43 5.61 -7.51
CA ILE A 92 6.41 4.16 -7.22
C ILE A 92 5.14 3.75 -6.45
N GLY A 93 4.67 4.58 -5.50
CA GLY A 93 3.42 4.33 -4.77
C GLY A 93 2.22 4.15 -5.70
N ASN A 94 2.04 5.09 -6.64
CA ASN A 94 0.97 5.06 -7.64
C ASN A 94 1.00 3.78 -8.48
N LEU A 95 2.19 3.35 -8.90
CA LEU A 95 2.37 2.14 -9.70
C LEU A 95 2.00 0.87 -8.92
N PHE A 96 2.36 0.79 -7.63
CA PHE A 96 1.97 -0.34 -6.80
C PHE A 96 0.46 -0.39 -6.53
N TYR A 97 -0.20 0.76 -6.36
CA TYR A 97 -1.66 0.81 -6.31
C TYR A 97 -2.31 0.35 -7.61
N GLY A 98 -1.78 0.81 -8.74
CA GLY A 98 -2.22 0.34 -10.05
C GLY A 98 -2.04 -1.17 -10.19
N LEU A 99 -0.92 -1.70 -9.72
CA LEU A 99 -0.66 -3.13 -9.74
C LEU A 99 -1.62 -3.92 -8.85
N GLU A 100 -1.91 -3.44 -7.63
CA GLU A 100 -2.94 -4.02 -6.78
C GLU A 100 -4.31 -4.04 -7.47
N SER A 101 -4.68 -2.93 -8.12
CA SER A 101 -5.89 -2.86 -8.95
C SER A 101 -5.89 -3.90 -10.07
N ALA A 102 -4.73 -4.11 -10.71
CA ALA A 102 -4.57 -5.10 -11.77
C ALA A 102 -4.81 -6.53 -11.27
N VAL A 103 -4.41 -6.88 -10.05
CA VAL A 103 -4.69 -8.19 -9.45
C VAL A 103 -6.20 -8.41 -9.35
N TYR A 104 -6.92 -7.44 -8.81
CA TYR A 104 -8.37 -7.53 -8.64
C TYR A 104 -9.12 -7.53 -9.99
N LEU A 105 -8.65 -6.77 -10.98
CA LEU A 105 -9.18 -6.81 -12.33
C LEU A 105 -8.90 -8.14 -13.04
N ALA A 106 -7.73 -8.75 -12.81
CA ALA A 106 -7.40 -10.07 -13.34
C ALA A 106 -8.36 -11.12 -12.78
N MET A 107 -8.62 -11.09 -11.47
CA MET A 107 -9.62 -11.96 -10.84
C MET A 107 -11.03 -11.74 -11.39
N TYR A 108 -11.46 -10.47 -11.49
CA TYR A 108 -12.76 -10.09 -12.04
C TYR A 108 -12.97 -10.55 -13.49
N GLY A 109 -11.93 -10.46 -14.31
CA GLY A 109 -11.98 -10.87 -15.71
C GLY A 109 -11.75 -12.36 -15.95
N GLY A 110 -11.36 -13.12 -14.92
CA GLY A 110 -10.90 -14.50 -15.08
C GLY A 110 -9.65 -14.59 -15.97
N ARG A 111 -8.68 -13.70 -15.75
CA ARG A 111 -7.44 -13.59 -16.54
C ARG A 111 -6.21 -13.95 -15.71
N ALA A 112 -5.25 -14.64 -16.30
CA ALA A 112 -3.91 -14.76 -15.74
C ALA A 112 -3.21 -13.38 -15.74
N LEU A 113 -2.46 -13.09 -14.68
CA LEU A 113 -1.75 -11.82 -14.54
C LEU A 113 -0.31 -11.94 -15.04
N ILE A 114 0.13 -10.97 -15.83
CA ILE A 114 1.53 -10.78 -16.23
C ILE A 114 1.94 -9.39 -15.77
N ILE A 115 3.13 -9.26 -15.18
CA ILE A 115 3.68 -7.96 -14.79
C ILE A 115 4.88 -7.66 -15.68
N ASP A 116 4.78 -6.55 -16.40
CA ASP A 116 5.84 -5.99 -17.22
C ASP A 116 6.35 -4.69 -16.61
N TRP A 117 7.27 -4.86 -15.66
CA TRP A 117 7.89 -3.78 -14.90
C TRP A 117 9.40 -4.03 -14.83
N PRO A 118 10.20 -3.29 -15.63
CA PRO A 118 11.65 -3.45 -15.62
C PRO A 118 12.26 -3.26 -14.22
N GLY A 119 13.10 -4.22 -13.84
CA GLY A 119 13.82 -4.23 -12.56
C GLY A 119 13.01 -4.69 -11.35
N LEU A 120 11.71 -4.99 -11.50
CA LEU A 120 10.88 -5.47 -10.39
C LEU A 120 11.37 -6.79 -9.80
N GLU A 121 11.77 -7.74 -10.66
CA GLU A 121 12.26 -9.07 -10.26
C GLU A 121 13.54 -9.03 -9.40
N GLU A 122 14.28 -7.93 -9.46
CA GLU A 122 15.52 -7.75 -8.71
C GLU A 122 15.25 -7.34 -7.27
N ALA A 123 14.10 -6.70 -7.01
CA ALA A 123 13.68 -6.29 -5.68
C ALA A 123 12.65 -7.27 -5.08
N LEU A 124 11.76 -7.82 -5.90
CA LEU A 124 10.65 -8.66 -5.47
C LEU A 124 10.62 -9.94 -6.31
N VAL A 125 10.45 -11.08 -5.64
CA VAL A 125 10.32 -12.39 -6.27
C VAL A 125 8.89 -12.90 -6.16
N PRO A 126 8.45 -13.79 -7.07
CA PRO A 126 7.15 -14.47 -6.95
C PRO A 126 6.93 -15.14 -5.59
N ARG A 127 5.71 -15.02 -5.06
CA ARG A 127 5.29 -15.69 -3.82
C ARG A 127 4.32 -16.85 -4.07
N PHE A 128 3.03 -16.57 -4.28
CA PHE A 128 2.01 -17.62 -4.50
C PHE A 128 1.74 -17.90 -5.99
N ILE A 129 1.99 -16.91 -6.84
CA ILE A 129 1.86 -17.02 -8.29
C ILE A 129 3.11 -16.52 -9.00
N ASP A 130 3.43 -17.15 -10.13
CA ASP A 130 4.47 -16.65 -11.03
C ASP A 130 3.84 -15.65 -12.01
N TRP A 131 4.13 -14.37 -11.80
CA TRP A 131 3.63 -13.23 -12.57
C TRP A 131 4.62 -12.77 -13.65
N ARG A 132 5.82 -13.34 -13.67
CA ARG A 132 6.90 -12.93 -14.57
C ARG A 132 6.55 -13.30 -16.00
N SER A 133 6.95 -12.46 -16.93
CA SER A 133 6.90 -12.83 -18.34
C SER A 133 8.16 -13.62 -18.68
N THR A 134 8.05 -14.94 -18.89
CA THR A 134 9.19 -15.76 -19.35
C THR A 134 9.53 -15.51 -20.82
N ALA A 135 8.67 -14.81 -21.55
CA ALA A 135 8.86 -14.52 -22.97
C ALA A 135 9.92 -13.42 -23.18
N ASN A 136 10.97 -13.76 -23.91
CA ASN A 136 11.97 -12.84 -24.43
C ASN A 136 11.30 -11.68 -25.18
N GLU A 137 11.77 -10.44 -25.03
CA GLU A 137 11.13 -9.22 -25.59
C GLU A 137 10.80 -9.36 -27.09
N GLU A 138 11.75 -9.84 -27.89
CA GLU A 138 11.59 -10.06 -29.34
C GLU A 138 10.41 -11.00 -29.70
N ARG A 139 10.09 -11.96 -28.81
CA ARG A 139 8.98 -12.90 -29.03
C ARG A 139 7.65 -12.36 -28.54
N ARG A 140 7.67 -11.52 -27.50
CA ARG A 140 6.49 -10.78 -27.06
C ARG A 140 5.99 -9.88 -28.19
N ASP A 141 6.91 -9.15 -28.82
CA ASP A 141 6.64 -8.35 -30.01
C ASP A 141 6.13 -9.21 -31.18
N ALA A 142 6.65 -10.43 -31.35
CA ALA A 142 6.15 -11.36 -32.37
C ALA A 142 4.71 -11.84 -32.09
N VAL A 143 4.34 -12.09 -30.83
CA VAL A 143 2.95 -12.44 -30.43
C VAL A 143 2.01 -11.27 -30.67
N GLU A 144 2.40 -10.06 -30.28
CA GLU A 144 1.64 -8.83 -30.56
C GLU A 144 1.42 -8.61 -32.06
N ASN A 145 2.47 -8.83 -32.85
CA ASN A 145 2.39 -8.70 -34.30
C ASN A 145 1.53 -9.78 -34.97
N GLN A 146 1.40 -10.98 -34.37
CA GLN A 146 0.60 -12.07 -34.92
C GLN A 146 -0.87 -12.05 -34.49
N GLN A 147 -1.17 -11.62 -33.26
CA GLN A 147 -2.52 -11.63 -32.70
C GLN A 147 -3.22 -10.28 -32.68
N GLY A 148 -2.53 -9.24 -33.14
CA GLY A 148 -2.98 -7.86 -33.04
C GLY A 148 -2.51 -7.20 -31.74
N PRO A 149 -2.52 -5.86 -31.67
CA PRO A 149 -2.04 -5.13 -30.51
C PRO A 149 -2.87 -5.52 -29.27
N PHE A 150 -2.21 -5.57 -28.10
CA PHE A 150 -2.93 -5.67 -26.83
C PHE A 150 -4.00 -4.58 -26.78
N ARG A 151 -5.21 -4.95 -26.31
CA ARG A 151 -6.20 -3.94 -25.99
C ARG A 151 -5.71 -3.15 -24.78
N SER A 152 -5.22 -1.94 -25.01
CA SER A 152 -4.70 -1.09 -23.95
C SER A 152 -5.82 -0.36 -23.22
N VAL A 153 -5.84 -0.54 -21.91
CA VAL A 153 -6.80 0.05 -21.00
C VAL A 153 -6.04 0.90 -19.99
N TRP A 154 -6.49 2.13 -19.84
CA TRP A 154 -5.82 3.16 -19.06
C TRP A 154 -6.76 3.66 -17.98
N ASN A 155 -6.27 3.84 -16.76
CA ASN A 155 -7.05 4.49 -15.71
C ASN A 155 -6.50 5.86 -15.27
N PHE A 156 -5.59 6.44 -16.05
CA PHE A 156 -5.00 7.74 -15.73
C PHE A 156 -5.81 8.89 -16.32
N GLY A 157 -6.03 9.91 -15.49
CA GLY A 157 -6.50 11.23 -15.91
C GLY A 157 -8.01 11.31 -16.24
N PRO A 158 -8.64 12.47 -16.04
CA PRO A 158 -10.00 12.71 -16.48
C PRO A 158 -10.08 12.95 -18.01
N PRO A 159 -11.18 12.57 -18.67
CA PRO A 159 -12.30 11.80 -18.12
C PRO A 159 -11.95 10.31 -18.00
N PHE A 160 -12.26 9.73 -16.84
CA PHE A 160 -12.06 8.32 -16.57
C PHE A 160 -13.37 7.55 -16.75
N HIS A 161 -13.33 6.44 -17.50
CA HIS A 161 -14.49 5.59 -17.80
C HIS A 161 -14.27 4.17 -17.27
N GLY A 162 -14.42 3.95 -15.96
CA GLY A 162 -14.20 2.64 -15.34
C GLY A 162 -15.13 1.56 -15.87
N SER A 163 -16.34 1.90 -16.30
CA SER A 163 -17.26 0.97 -16.96
C SER A 163 -16.71 0.42 -18.29
N GLU A 164 -15.97 1.24 -19.05
CA GLU A 164 -15.26 0.78 -20.27
C GLU A 164 -14.09 -0.13 -19.89
N VAL A 165 -13.32 0.20 -18.85
CA VAL A 165 -12.26 -0.67 -18.34
C VAL A 165 -12.83 -2.05 -17.97
N LEU A 166 -13.91 -2.11 -17.20
CA LEU A 166 -14.53 -3.38 -16.80
C LEU A 166 -15.06 -4.17 -17.99
N LYS A 167 -15.64 -3.49 -18.99
CA LYS A 167 -16.10 -4.10 -20.24
C LYS A 167 -14.95 -4.75 -20.99
N ASP A 168 -13.81 -4.07 -21.06
CA ASP A 168 -12.63 -4.53 -21.79
C ASP A 168 -11.95 -5.70 -21.09
N ILE A 169 -11.87 -5.62 -19.76
CA ILE A 169 -11.39 -6.71 -18.92
C ILE A 169 -12.27 -7.96 -19.08
N LYS A 170 -13.60 -7.82 -19.15
CA LYS A 170 -14.50 -8.96 -19.41
C LYS A 170 -14.60 -9.37 -20.87
N GLY A 171 -14.14 -8.52 -21.79
CA GLY A 171 -14.25 -8.73 -23.22
C GLY A 171 -13.58 -10.02 -23.71
N PRO A 172 -13.93 -10.48 -24.92
CA PRO A 172 -13.42 -11.74 -25.48
C PRO A 172 -11.92 -11.67 -25.84
N GLU A 173 -11.30 -10.50 -25.78
CA GLU A 173 -9.91 -10.30 -26.16
C GLU A 173 -8.99 -11.17 -25.28
N PRO A 174 -8.11 -11.99 -25.87
CA PRO A 174 -7.21 -12.83 -25.10
C PRO A 174 -6.16 -12.01 -24.35
N PHE A 175 -5.80 -10.82 -24.84
CA PHE A 175 -4.72 -10.00 -24.31
C PHE A 175 -5.20 -8.57 -24.03
N VAL A 176 -5.22 -8.20 -22.75
CA VAL A 176 -5.53 -6.83 -22.30
C VAL A 176 -4.31 -6.27 -21.58
N SER A 177 -3.84 -5.11 -22.02
CA SER A 177 -2.81 -4.35 -21.31
C SER A 177 -3.50 -3.36 -20.40
N PHE A 178 -3.10 -3.32 -19.15
CA PHE A 178 -3.60 -2.36 -18.18
C PHE A 178 -2.44 -1.53 -17.65
N THR A 179 -2.61 -0.23 -17.76
CA THR A 179 -1.70 0.74 -17.17
C THR A 179 -2.53 1.63 -16.27
N GLY A 180 -2.21 1.66 -14.98
CA GLY A 180 -3.00 2.45 -14.07
C GLY A 180 -2.35 2.98 -12.79
N ASN A 181 -3.01 3.97 -12.19
CA ASN A 181 -2.85 4.49 -10.84
C ASN A 181 -3.91 3.89 -9.89
N MET A 182 -3.85 4.34 -8.64
CA MET A 182 -4.90 4.32 -7.62
C MET A 182 -6.31 4.38 -8.21
N PHE A 183 -7.19 3.54 -7.66
CA PHE A 183 -8.63 3.67 -7.84
C PHE A 183 -9.02 5.11 -7.56
N PRO A 184 -9.62 5.86 -8.50
CA PRO A 184 -10.08 7.20 -8.20
C PRO A 184 -11.06 7.09 -7.03
N GLU A 185 -10.69 7.69 -5.89
CA GLU A 185 -11.49 7.75 -4.66
C GLU A 185 -12.81 8.51 -4.85
N ASP A 186 -13.09 8.98 -6.07
CA ASP A 186 -14.32 9.63 -6.45
C ASP A 186 -15.48 8.60 -6.47
N ARG A 187 -15.83 8.15 -5.26
CA ARG A 187 -17.00 7.34 -4.90
C ARG A 187 -18.31 7.96 -5.37
N ALA A 188 -18.29 9.25 -5.71
CA ALA A 188 -19.43 9.97 -6.25
C ALA A 188 -19.70 9.65 -7.72
N SER A 189 -18.72 9.13 -8.47
CA SER A 189 -18.93 8.73 -9.85
C SER A 189 -19.46 7.30 -9.95
N ASP A 190 -20.63 7.16 -10.57
CA ASP A 190 -21.20 5.85 -10.91
C ASP A 190 -20.38 5.07 -11.96
N ASP A 191 -19.24 5.59 -12.39
CA ASP A 191 -18.31 4.97 -13.34
C ASP A 191 -16.95 4.59 -12.72
N GLY A 192 -16.78 4.67 -11.39
CA GLY A 192 -15.54 4.29 -10.72
C GLY A 192 -15.25 2.78 -10.74
N LEU A 193 -13.96 2.42 -10.78
CA LEU A 193 -13.47 1.04 -10.61
C LEU A 193 -13.44 0.66 -9.12
N HIS A 194 -14.59 0.57 -8.47
CA HIS A 194 -14.59 0.26 -7.03
C HIS A 194 -14.58 -1.26 -6.77
N PRO A 195 -13.84 -1.75 -5.75
CA PRO A 195 -13.80 -3.18 -5.40
C PRO A 195 -15.17 -3.81 -5.06
N ASP A 196 -16.16 -3.02 -4.62
CA ASP A 196 -17.56 -3.45 -4.45
C ASP A 196 -18.26 -3.81 -5.75
N ARG A 197 -17.77 -3.35 -6.91
CA ARG A 197 -18.39 -3.61 -8.22
C ARG A 197 -17.75 -4.80 -8.93
N LEU A 198 -16.65 -5.33 -8.40
CA LEU A 198 -15.93 -6.45 -8.97
C LEU A 198 -16.56 -7.77 -8.52
N SER A 199 -17.53 -8.25 -9.31
CA SER A 199 -18.12 -9.61 -9.16
C SER A 199 -17.08 -10.69 -9.47
N LEU A 200 -16.92 -11.64 -8.55
CA LEU A 200 -15.92 -12.71 -8.63
C LEU A 200 -16.45 -14.03 -9.22
N SER A 201 -17.55 -13.95 -9.97
CA SER A 201 -18.21 -15.09 -10.61
C SER A 201 -17.29 -15.89 -11.53
N GLU A 202 -16.34 -15.23 -12.20
CA GLU A 202 -15.38 -15.88 -13.10
C GLU A 202 -14.42 -16.84 -12.36
N LEU A 203 -14.26 -16.70 -11.04
CA LEU A 203 -13.44 -17.59 -10.20
C LEU A 203 -14.27 -18.70 -9.53
N GLY A 204 -15.52 -18.89 -9.95
CA GLY A 204 -16.40 -19.96 -9.47
C GLY A 204 -16.95 -19.74 -8.07
N LEU A 205 -16.85 -18.52 -7.52
CA LEU A 205 -17.50 -18.17 -6.27
C LEU A 205 -19.00 -17.93 -6.52
N SER A 206 -19.85 -18.73 -5.88
CA SER A 206 -21.30 -18.61 -5.99
C SER A 206 -21.83 -17.40 -5.21
N GLY A 207 -22.62 -16.54 -5.85
CA GLY A 207 -23.33 -15.42 -5.20
C GLY A 207 -22.82 -14.02 -5.58
N ASN A 208 -23.52 -12.98 -5.16
CA ASN A 208 -23.15 -11.57 -5.35
C ASN A 208 -21.99 -11.14 -4.41
N SER A 209 -20.98 -12.00 -4.29
CA SER A 209 -19.76 -11.76 -3.52
C SER A 209 -18.84 -10.84 -4.31
N THR A 210 -18.52 -9.71 -3.69
CA THR A 210 -17.63 -8.68 -4.24
C THR A 210 -16.37 -8.66 -3.40
N ILE A 211 -15.27 -8.15 -3.95
CA ILE A 211 -13.98 -8.11 -3.24
C ILE A 211 -14.13 -7.34 -1.92
N GLU A 212 -14.83 -6.19 -1.95
CA GLU A 212 -15.10 -5.40 -0.76
C GLU A 212 -15.87 -6.20 0.30
N LYS A 213 -16.92 -6.96 -0.07
CA LYS A 213 -17.69 -7.77 0.90
C LYS A 213 -16.84 -8.85 1.59
N LEU A 214 -15.83 -9.36 0.90
CA LEU A 214 -14.92 -10.38 1.43
C LEU A 214 -13.84 -9.74 2.33
N LEU A 215 -13.37 -8.53 1.99
CA LEU A 215 -12.30 -7.85 2.73
C LEU A 215 -12.81 -7.02 3.94
N VAL A 216 -13.95 -6.32 3.84
CA VAL A 216 -14.47 -5.35 4.85
C VAL A 216 -14.83 -5.91 6.22
N ARG A 217 -15.07 -7.22 6.35
CA ARG A 217 -15.60 -7.80 7.61
C ARG A 217 -14.67 -8.75 8.36
N LEU A 218 -13.51 -9.09 7.82
CA LEU A 218 -12.49 -9.82 8.58
C LEU A 218 -11.81 -8.92 9.64
N SER A 219 -11.90 -7.59 9.47
CA SER A 219 -11.36 -6.58 10.37
C SER A 219 -12.20 -6.30 11.63
N GLY A 220 -13.28 -7.07 11.90
CA GLY A 220 -14.23 -6.81 12.98
C GLY A 220 -13.67 -6.74 14.41
N SER A 221 -12.41 -7.13 14.63
CA SER A 221 -11.68 -7.01 15.90
C SER A 221 -10.43 -6.13 15.84
N LEU A 222 -10.11 -5.52 14.69
CA LEU A 222 -9.00 -4.59 14.51
C LEU A 222 -9.58 -3.19 14.21
N PRO A 223 -9.24 -2.14 14.97
CA PRO A 223 -9.89 -0.82 14.86
C PRO A 223 -9.72 -0.06 13.53
N ARG A 224 -9.30 -0.68 12.42
CA ARG A 224 -8.94 0.02 11.18
C ARG A 224 -9.34 -0.79 9.95
N LYS A 225 -10.53 -0.48 9.42
CA LYS A 225 -11.11 -1.10 8.22
C LYS A 225 -10.24 -0.88 6.96
N GLN A 226 -9.51 0.22 6.82
CA GLN A 226 -8.90 0.59 5.53
C GLN A 226 -7.56 -0.09 5.20
N SER A 227 -6.62 -0.26 6.15
CA SER A 227 -5.22 -0.54 5.78
C SER A 227 -4.83 -1.99 5.58
N LEU A 228 -5.73 -2.95 5.88
CA LEU A 228 -5.48 -4.38 5.69
C LEU A 228 -6.06 -4.90 4.38
N GLU A 229 -7.13 -4.27 3.88
CA GLU A 229 -7.72 -4.58 2.58
C GLU A 229 -6.76 -4.17 1.45
N GLU A 230 -6.06 -3.07 1.69
CA GLU A 230 -5.03 -2.51 0.85
C GLU A 230 -3.69 -3.19 1.17
N GLY A 231 -3.07 -3.80 0.16
CA GLY A 231 -1.78 -4.49 0.28
C GLY A 231 -1.85 -6.01 0.27
N CYS A 232 -3.00 -6.65 0.51
CA CYS A 232 -3.10 -8.11 0.42
C CYS A 232 -2.73 -8.61 -0.98
N ALA A 233 -3.16 -7.93 -2.04
CA ALA A 233 -2.74 -8.28 -3.40
C ALA A 233 -1.22 -8.22 -3.58
N LEU A 234 -0.56 -7.20 -3.00
CA LEU A 234 0.90 -7.06 -3.08
C LEU A 234 1.62 -8.17 -2.31
N HIS A 235 1.16 -8.50 -1.10
CA HIS A 235 1.67 -9.62 -0.31
C HIS A 235 1.38 -10.98 -0.92
N PHE A 236 0.34 -11.09 -1.74
CA PHE A 236 0.05 -12.29 -2.50
C PHE A 236 1.04 -12.49 -3.66
N LEU A 237 1.39 -11.38 -4.34
CA LEU A 237 2.31 -11.40 -5.48
C LEU A 237 3.78 -11.61 -5.05
N PHE A 238 4.19 -10.96 -3.97
CA PHE A 238 5.60 -10.68 -3.74
C PHE A 238 6.16 -11.28 -2.45
N SER A 239 7.40 -11.74 -2.55
CA SER A 239 8.32 -11.88 -1.45
C SER A 239 9.55 -11.00 -1.71
N PRO A 240 10.19 -10.42 -0.68
CA PRO A 240 11.38 -9.61 -0.90
C PRO A 240 12.53 -10.48 -1.41
N SER A 241 13.28 -9.99 -2.41
CA SER A 241 14.49 -10.64 -2.91
C SER A 241 15.59 -10.70 -1.84
N ALA A 242 16.68 -11.41 -2.12
CA ALA A 242 17.83 -11.45 -1.20
C ALA A 242 18.49 -10.07 -1.08
N GLU A 243 18.57 -9.36 -2.21
CA GLU A 243 19.10 -8.00 -2.34
C GLU A 243 18.25 -7.00 -1.56
N LEU A 244 16.92 -7.04 -1.72
CA LEU A 244 16.02 -6.16 -0.97
C LEU A 244 16.09 -6.43 0.53
N ARG A 245 16.15 -7.70 0.94
CA ARG A 245 16.35 -8.05 2.37
C ARG A 245 17.67 -7.52 2.92
N ALA A 246 18.74 -7.52 2.12
CA ALA A 246 20.02 -6.98 2.53
C ALA A 246 19.96 -5.46 2.73
N ASP A 247 19.39 -4.71 1.78
CA ASP A 247 19.21 -3.25 1.89
C ASP A 247 18.27 -2.88 3.06
N MET A 248 17.17 -3.63 3.24
CA MET A 248 16.31 -3.49 4.41
C MET A 248 17.05 -3.74 5.73
N ALA A 249 17.91 -4.75 5.80
CA ALA A 249 18.66 -5.07 7.02
C ALA A 249 19.69 -3.97 7.37
N GLU A 250 20.24 -3.26 6.38
CA GLU A 250 21.07 -2.08 6.60
C GLU A 250 20.26 -0.92 7.19
N ARG A 251 19.04 -0.73 6.69
CA ARG A 251 18.10 0.30 7.16
C ARG A 251 17.43 -0.04 8.47
N LEU A 252 17.30 -1.31 8.84
CA LEU A 252 16.70 -1.77 10.09
C LEU A 252 17.81 -2.16 11.08
N THR A 253 18.21 -1.23 11.95
CA THR A 253 19.22 -1.50 12.99
C THR A 253 18.75 -2.54 13.99
N PRO A 254 19.68 -3.20 14.70
CA PRO A 254 19.35 -4.06 15.83
C PRO A 254 18.52 -3.33 16.91
N GLU A 255 18.77 -2.03 17.07
CA GLU A 255 17.95 -1.15 17.88
C GLU A 255 16.70 -0.78 17.08
N ARG A 256 15.59 -1.46 17.36
CA ARG A 256 14.32 -1.20 16.67
C ARG A 256 13.81 0.20 17.02
N SER A 257 13.55 1.00 16.00
CA SER A 257 12.70 2.18 16.13
C SER A 257 11.27 1.76 16.40
N GLN A 258 10.56 2.52 17.24
CA GLN A 258 9.16 2.26 17.56
C GLN A 258 8.24 2.93 16.54
N LEU A 259 8.61 4.14 16.13
CA LEU A 259 7.84 4.94 15.19
C LEU A 259 8.62 5.19 13.90
N ALA A 260 7.89 5.51 12.85
CA ALA A 260 8.39 6.01 11.59
C ALA A 260 7.72 7.35 11.24
N VAL A 261 8.46 8.24 10.60
CA VAL A 261 7.98 9.50 10.03
C VAL A 261 8.41 9.51 8.57
N GLN A 262 7.46 9.62 7.66
CA GLN A 262 7.69 9.81 6.24
C GLN A 262 7.09 11.13 5.81
N LEU A 263 7.93 12.03 5.28
CA LEU A 263 7.49 13.30 4.72
C LEU A 263 7.85 13.38 3.25
N ARG A 264 6.86 13.68 2.41
CA ARG A 264 7.01 13.97 0.98
C ARG A 264 6.94 15.48 0.79
N PHE A 265 8.00 16.07 0.27
CA PHE A 265 8.05 17.50 -0.10
C PHE A 265 7.90 17.75 -1.60
N GLY A 266 7.89 16.68 -2.41
CA GLY A 266 7.48 16.69 -3.81
C GLY A 266 8.56 17.19 -4.77
N ASP A 267 8.25 17.09 -6.06
CA ASP A 267 9.09 17.52 -7.16
C ASP A 267 8.44 18.76 -7.80
N TRP A 268 9.21 19.81 -8.12
CA TRP A 268 8.70 20.96 -8.89
C TRP A 268 8.41 20.50 -10.34
N SER A 269 7.17 20.09 -10.60
CA SER A 269 6.72 19.74 -11.95
C SER A 269 5.99 20.94 -12.57
N ILE A 270 6.62 21.50 -13.61
CA ILE A 270 6.15 22.68 -14.37
C ILE A 270 4.96 22.31 -15.30
N GLY A 271 4.54 21.05 -15.35
CA GLY A 271 3.51 20.55 -16.27
C GLY A 271 2.33 19.90 -15.57
N GLY A 272 1.42 20.72 -15.01
CA GLY A 272 -0.01 20.39 -14.83
C GLY A 272 -0.44 19.17 -14.00
N GLY A 273 0.49 18.40 -13.46
CA GLY A 273 0.24 17.21 -12.64
C GLY A 273 1.31 17.00 -11.56
N GLY A 274 2.02 18.07 -11.19
CA GLY A 274 2.95 18.02 -10.08
C GLY A 274 2.23 17.79 -8.77
N ASP A 275 2.84 16.97 -7.90
CA ASP A 275 2.52 16.96 -6.47
C ASP A 275 2.66 18.40 -5.98
N TYR A 276 1.52 19.09 -5.90
CA TYR A 276 1.36 20.34 -5.17
C TYR A 276 1.94 20.13 -3.76
N ARG A 277 2.39 21.18 -3.08
CA ARG A 277 2.99 21.09 -1.73
C ARG A 277 1.93 21.39 -0.67
N PRO A 278 0.89 20.56 -0.47
CA PRO A 278 -0.25 20.92 0.37
C PRO A 278 0.20 21.24 1.80
N ILE A 279 1.19 20.53 2.35
CA ILE A 279 1.59 20.77 3.75
C ILE A 279 2.23 22.14 3.96
N ILE A 280 3.06 22.59 3.02
CA ILE A 280 3.76 23.88 3.15
C ILE A 280 2.79 25.02 2.90
N GLU A 281 1.98 24.91 1.83
CA GLU A 281 1.10 26.00 1.41
C GLU A 281 -0.21 26.04 2.22
N ASP A 282 -0.88 24.90 2.45
CA ASP A 282 -2.20 24.87 3.11
C ASP A 282 -2.13 25.19 4.60
N PHE A 283 -0.98 24.97 5.24
CA PHE A 283 -0.78 25.22 6.68
C PHE A 283 0.19 26.37 6.98
N GLY A 284 0.72 27.04 5.95
CA GLY A 284 1.65 28.18 6.12
C GLY A 284 2.93 27.82 6.86
N LEU A 285 3.42 26.59 6.70
CA LEU A 285 4.64 26.09 7.34
C LEU A 285 5.78 26.05 6.32
N ASP A 286 6.99 26.44 6.73
CA ASP A 286 8.20 26.12 5.97
C ASP A 286 8.66 24.68 6.23
N MET A 287 9.69 24.23 5.52
CA MET A 287 10.20 22.86 5.64
C MET A 287 10.64 22.54 7.08
N GLU A 288 11.31 23.47 7.75
CA GLU A 288 11.73 23.33 9.14
C GLU A 288 10.52 23.19 10.07
N GLY A 289 9.49 24.01 9.90
CA GLY A 289 8.23 23.93 10.63
C GLY A 289 7.52 22.59 10.46
N VAL A 290 7.47 22.06 9.23
CA VAL A 290 6.89 20.74 8.93
C VAL A 290 7.68 19.63 9.64
N VAL A 291 9.01 19.60 9.50
CA VAL A 291 9.87 18.59 10.13
C VAL A 291 9.76 18.67 11.67
N ASN A 292 9.82 19.87 12.23
CA ASN A 292 9.71 20.09 13.67
C ASN A 292 8.37 19.59 14.21
N LYS A 293 7.25 19.95 13.56
CA LYS A 293 5.92 19.49 13.98
C LYS A 293 5.74 17.98 13.81
N ALA A 294 6.25 17.38 12.75
CA ALA A 294 6.20 15.92 12.56
C ALA A 294 7.01 15.16 13.64
N LEU A 295 8.18 15.66 14.02
CA LEU A 295 9.00 15.05 15.07
C LEU A 295 8.46 15.31 16.48
N GLN A 296 7.87 16.49 16.72
CA GLN A 296 7.10 16.77 17.95
C GLN A 296 5.91 15.81 18.08
N CYS A 297 5.17 15.62 16.98
CA CYS A 297 4.10 14.62 16.91
C CYS A 297 4.60 13.23 17.29
N ALA A 298 5.68 12.77 16.66
CA ALA A 298 6.30 11.48 16.99
C ALA A 298 6.67 11.39 18.48
N ALA A 299 7.26 12.45 19.05
CA ALA A 299 7.64 12.47 20.47
C ALA A 299 6.43 12.38 21.40
N GLN A 300 5.29 12.98 21.04
CA GLN A 300 4.03 12.89 21.80
C GLN A 300 3.40 11.50 21.67
N LEU A 301 3.43 10.89 20.48
CA LEU A 301 2.96 9.52 20.26
C LEU A 301 3.78 8.51 21.04
N CYS A 302 5.10 8.69 21.13
CA CYS A 302 5.98 7.84 21.93
C CYS A 302 5.55 7.77 23.40
N LYS A 303 5.05 8.87 23.99
CA LYS A 303 4.55 8.89 25.37
C LYS A 303 3.28 8.04 25.56
N GLN A 304 2.57 7.75 24.46
CA GLN A 304 1.31 7.00 24.45
C GLN A 304 1.50 5.52 24.10
N LEU A 305 2.72 5.11 23.72
CA LEU A 305 3.00 3.73 23.37
C LEU A 305 2.87 2.80 24.60
N PRO A 306 2.34 1.58 24.43
CA PRO A 306 2.27 0.60 25.50
C PRO A 306 3.66 0.25 26.05
N GLU A 307 3.79 -0.06 27.34
CA GLU A 307 5.06 -0.42 27.97
C GLU A 307 5.72 -1.67 27.33
N LYS A 308 4.90 -2.59 26.78
CA LYS A 308 5.38 -3.75 26.01
C LYS A 308 6.10 -3.36 24.70
N VAL A 309 5.83 -2.17 24.15
CA VAL A 309 6.43 -1.64 22.93
C VAL A 309 7.61 -0.72 23.27
N LEU A 310 7.42 0.15 24.26
CA LEU A 310 8.44 1.09 24.73
C LEU A 310 8.53 1.03 26.27
N PRO A 311 9.52 0.34 26.83
CA PRO A 311 9.74 0.33 28.28
C PRO A 311 9.99 1.75 28.81
N SER A 312 9.38 2.08 29.95
CA SER A 312 9.34 3.43 30.56
C SER A 312 10.69 4.14 30.76
N ARG A 313 11.81 3.41 30.67
CA ARG A 313 13.19 3.92 30.88
C ARG A 313 14.01 4.08 29.59
N GLN A 314 13.47 3.70 28.44
CA GLN A 314 14.19 3.80 27.17
C GLN A 314 13.73 5.02 26.38
N PRO A 315 14.65 5.76 25.74
CA PRO A 315 14.26 6.79 24.79
C PRO A 315 13.54 6.13 23.62
N CYS A 316 12.48 6.78 23.15
CA CYS A 316 11.81 6.36 21.94
C CYS A 316 12.74 6.60 20.75
N ARG A 317 12.73 5.70 19.78
CA ARG A 317 13.48 5.85 18.52
C ARG A 317 12.49 6.00 17.37
N THR A 318 12.70 7.01 16.54
CA THR A 318 11.93 7.24 15.30
C THR A 318 12.84 7.04 14.11
N TYR A 319 12.34 6.34 13.09
CA TYR A 319 12.95 6.33 11.76
C TYR A 319 12.34 7.46 10.92
N PHE A 320 13.15 8.34 10.35
CA PHE A 320 12.69 9.48 9.56
C PHE A 320 13.13 9.32 8.12
N GLU A 321 12.18 9.38 7.18
CA GLU A 321 12.42 9.29 5.74
C GLU A 321 11.82 10.49 5.02
N SER A 322 12.53 10.97 4.01
CA SER A 322 12.09 12.07 3.18
C SER A 322 12.76 12.03 1.82
N ASP A 323 12.04 12.50 0.81
CA ASP A 323 12.58 12.80 -0.53
C ASP A 323 13.46 14.06 -0.55
N SER A 324 13.48 14.85 0.52
CA SER A 324 14.28 16.07 0.64
C SER A 324 15.50 15.87 1.54
N GLU A 325 16.70 16.08 0.99
CA GLU A 325 17.95 16.04 1.78
C GLU A 325 17.99 17.15 2.83
N GLU A 326 17.39 18.31 2.56
CA GLU A 326 17.26 19.40 3.52
C GLU A 326 16.40 18.96 4.71
N ALA A 327 15.26 18.31 4.47
CA ALA A 327 14.40 17.79 5.53
C ALA A 327 15.11 16.70 6.36
N LYS A 328 15.90 15.84 5.71
CA LYS A 328 16.76 14.87 6.39
C LYS A 328 17.80 15.54 7.28
N ASN A 329 18.46 16.58 6.81
CA ASN A 329 19.44 17.33 7.60
C ASN A 329 18.79 18.02 8.81
N LEU A 330 17.61 18.62 8.62
CA LEU A 330 16.82 19.17 9.73
C LEU A 330 16.47 18.09 10.76
N ALA A 331 16.02 16.92 10.31
CA ALA A 331 15.69 15.80 11.20
C ALA A 331 16.92 15.22 11.93
N ARG A 332 18.10 15.18 11.28
CA ARG A 332 19.37 14.76 11.92
C ARG A 332 19.79 15.71 13.04
N ASN A 333 19.56 17.00 12.84
CA ASN A 333 19.91 18.06 13.80
C ASN A 333 18.84 18.27 14.87
N TRP A 334 17.66 17.65 14.70
CA TRP A 334 16.58 17.74 15.67
C TRP A 334 16.93 17.00 16.95
N SER A 335 16.74 17.64 18.09
CA SER A 335 17.10 17.08 19.39
C SER A 335 15.94 17.11 20.38
N ASN A 336 15.75 15.99 21.06
CA ASN A 336 14.80 15.86 22.16
C ASN A 336 15.32 14.79 23.12
N THR A 337 15.20 15.03 24.43
CA THR A 337 15.71 14.11 25.45
C THR A 337 14.99 12.76 25.48
N ARG A 338 13.80 12.65 24.85
CA ARG A 338 12.95 11.45 24.86
C ARG A 338 12.77 10.80 23.49
N LEU A 339 13.18 11.46 22.41
CA LEU A 339 13.06 10.94 21.05
C LEU A 339 14.41 11.03 20.34
N LEU A 340 14.94 9.87 19.97
CA LEU A 340 16.10 9.74 19.12
C LEU A 340 15.63 9.60 17.67
N VAL A 341 16.10 10.47 16.81
CA VAL A 341 15.75 10.46 15.38
C VAL A 341 16.85 9.76 14.61
N ARG A 342 16.48 8.73 13.86
CA ARG A 342 17.36 8.05 12.92
C ARG A 342 16.97 8.42 11.52
N VAL A 343 17.94 8.92 10.76
CA VAL A 343 17.78 9.31 9.36
C VAL A 343 18.70 8.42 8.53
N PRO A 344 18.20 7.70 7.51
CA PRO A 344 19.05 6.92 6.61
C PRO A 344 19.89 7.86 5.73
N ASP A 345 21.14 7.48 5.45
CA ASP A 345 22.06 8.26 4.61
C ASP A 345 21.65 8.26 3.12
N THR A 346 20.91 7.24 2.70
CA THR A 346 20.41 7.12 1.33
C THR A 346 19.16 7.97 1.12
N LEU A 347 19.16 8.84 0.11
CA LEU A 347 17.92 9.51 -0.34
C LEU A 347 16.93 8.49 -0.91
N SER A 348 15.69 8.54 -0.42
CA SER A 348 14.61 7.76 -1.00
C SER A 348 14.19 8.42 -2.32
N GLN A 349 14.33 7.69 -3.42
CA GLN A 349 13.75 8.11 -4.69
C GLN A 349 12.29 7.68 -4.66
N HIS A 350 11.35 8.60 -4.82
CA HIS A 350 9.92 8.25 -4.87
C HIS A 350 9.39 8.14 -6.30
N SER A 351 10.23 8.48 -7.29
CA SER A 351 9.91 8.41 -8.71
C SER A 351 10.40 7.11 -9.36
N ASN A 352 9.61 6.57 -10.28
CA ASN A 352 10.05 5.50 -11.16
C ASN A 352 10.82 6.09 -12.34
N ASN A 353 12.14 6.23 -12.21
CA ASN A 353 13.02 6.63 -13.31
C ASN A 353 13.48 5.44 -14.17
N GLY A 354 12.88 4.26 -13.99
CA GLY A 354 13.26 3.03 -14.69
C GLY A 354 14.65 2.49 -14.31
N ARG A 355 15.35 3.10 -13.36
CA ARG A 355 16.64 2.60 -12.89
C ARG A 355 16.44 1.61 -11.76
N ARG A 356 17.01 0.42 -11.93
CA ARG A 356 17.07 -0.65 -10.93
C ARG A 356 17.38 -0.17 -9.51
N SER A 357 18.43 0.62 -9.35
CA SER A 357 18.88 1.09 -8.03
C SER A 357 17.87 2.03 -7.35
N SER A 358 17.05 2.72 -8.14
CA SER A 358 15.95 3.53 -7.61
C SER A 358 14.90 2.62 -6.98
N LEU A 359 14.36 1.67 -7.75
CA LEU A 359 13.29 0.77 -7.32
C LEU A 359 13.65 0.00 -6.03
N LEU A 360 14.84 -0.59 -6.00
CA LEU A 360 15.32 -1.31 -4.82
C LEU A 360 15.37 -0.41 -3.58
N SER A 361 15.97 0.78 -3.70
CA SER A 361 16.10 1.74 -2.60
C SER A 361 14.73 2.25 -2.12
N SER A 362 13.82 2.55 -3.05
CA SER A 362 12.45 2.98 -2.76
C SER A 362 11.70 1.93 -1.96
N LEU A 363 11.77 0.66 -2.41
CA LEU A 363 11.12 -0.46 -1.73
C LEU A 363 11.75 -0.73 -0.37
N ALA A 364 13.08 -0.63 -0.26
CA ALA A 364 13.77 -0.78 1.02
C ALA A 364 13.35 0.32 2.01
N SER A 365 13.24 1.58 1.55
CA SER A 365 12.67 2.68 2.35
C SER A 365 11.23 2.41 2.76
N ALA A 366 10.35 2.02 1.82
CA ALA A 366 8.94 1.79 2.08
C ALA A 366 8.71 0.64 3.07
N MET A 367 9.40 -0.48 2.87
CA MET A 367 9.32 -1.63 3.78
C MET A 367 9.97 -1.33 5.14
N ALA A 368 11.07 -0.57 5.18
CA ALA A 368 11.66 -0.12 6.44
C ALA A 368 10.68 0.75 7.22
N LEU A 369 10.05 1.74 6.58
CA LEU A 369 9.01 2.59 7.15
C LEU A 369 7.86 1.76 7.73
N GLY A 370 7.31 0.83 6.95
CA GLY A 370 6.23 -0.06 7.37
C GLY A 370 6.59 -1.08 8.47
N SER A 371 7.88 -1.24 8.78
CA SER A 371 8.33 -2.21 9.80
C SER A 371 8.25 -1.69 11.26
N HIS A 372 7.61 -0.54 11.47
CA HIS A 372 7.51 0.13 12.78
C HIS A 372 6.14 -0.07 13.43
N PHE A 373 6.03 0.19 14.73
CA PHE A 373 4.74 0.08 15.45
C PHE A 373 3.76 1.17 15.03
N GLY A 374 4.25 2.39 14.78
CA GLY A 374 3.43 3.49 14.30
C GLY A 374 4.12 4.24 13.16
N ILE A 375 3.37 4.70 12.18
CA ILE A 375 3.89 5.54 11.09
C ILE A 375 3.11 6.85 10.97
N ILE A 376 3.83 7.96 10.90
CA ILE A 376 3.30 9.26 10.50
C ILE A 376 3.70 9.44 9.04
N THR A 377 2.74 9.65 8.15
CA THR A 377 3.01 9.86 6.73
C THR A 377 2.39 11.16 6.26
N SER A 378 3.05 11.92 5.41
CA SER A 378 2.36 12.91 4.58
C SER A 378 1.36 12.24 3.62
N PHE A 379 0.48 13.02 3.01
CA PHE A 379 -0.24 12.59 1.83
C PHE A 379 0.73 12.19 0.72
N GLY A 380 0.30 11.20 -0.05
CA GLY A 380 1.08 10.64 -1.14
C GLY A 380 1.12 9.12 -1.09
N ALA A 381 1.05 8.52 -2.27
CA ALA A 381 0.96 7.07 -2.42
C ALA A 381 2.18 6.31 -1.88
N PHE A 382 3.35 6.96 -1.70
CA PHE A 382 4.52 6.32 -1.12
C PHE A 382 4.36 6.01 0.38
N GLY A 383 3.76 6.95 1.13
CA GLY A 383 3.46 6.76 2.54
C GLY A 383 2.48 5.60 2.75
N ASP A 384 1.46 5.52 1.90
CA ASP A 384 0.52 4.41 1.93
C ASP A 384 1.12 3.09 1.47
N LEU A 385 1.94 3.11 0.41
CA LEU A 385 2.71 1.94 0.00
C LEU A 385 3.56 1.40 1.15
N SER A 386 4.16 2.28 1.95
CA SER A 386 4.95 1.89 3.12
C SER A 386 4.09 1.17 4.17
N ARG A 387 2.82 1.59 4.35
CA ARG A 387 1.87 0.91 5.23
C ARG A 387 1.52 -0.49 4.71
N TYR A 388 1.39 -0.65 3.40
CA TYR A 388 0.98 -1.92 2.79
C TYR A 388 2.11 -2.91 2.64
N LEU A 389 3.28 -2.49 2.13
CA LEU A 389 4.44 -3.37 1.92
C LEU A 389 5.20 -3.65 3.20
N GLY A 390 4.99 -2.84 4.23
CA GLY A 390 5.46 -3.16 5.57
C GLY A 390 5.06 -4.59 5.90
N PRO A 391 6.00 -5.47 6.32
CA PRO A 391 5.57 -6.63 7.08
C PRO A 391 4.71 -6.05 8.19
N LEU A 392 3.49 -6.49 8.39
CA LEU A 392 2.66 -6.03 9.50
C LEU A 392 3.34 -6.46 10.80
N VAL A 393 4.42 -5.78 11.23
CA VAL A 393 5.30 -6.24 12.33
C VAL A 393 4.55 -6.21 13.65
N PHE A 394 3.44 -5.49 13.70
CA PHE A 394 2.59 -5.46 14.86
C PHE A 394 1.12 -5.51 14.46
N PRO A 395 0.44 -6.65 14.66
CA PRO A 395 -1.00 -6.61 14.93
C PRO A 395 -1.25 -5.57 16.05
N GLY A 396 -1.88 -4.46 15.67
CA GLY A 396 -2.14 -3.31 16.56
C GLY A 396 -1.23 -2.09 16.37
N GLY A 397 -0.41 -2.05 15.33
CA GLY A 397 0.26 -0.82 14.90
C GLY A 397 -0.73 0.22 14.35
N PHE A 398 -0.26 1.45 14.16
CA PHE A 398 -1.09 2.56 13.66
C PHE A 398 -0.40 3.35 12.55
N ALA A 399 -1.20 4.00 11.73
CA ALA A 399 -0.78 5.00 10.76
C ALA A 399 -1.58 6.29 10.96
N VAL A 400 -0.94 7.44 10.79
CA VAL A 400 -1.58 8.75 10.90
C VAL A 400 -1.12 9.61 9.74
N LYS A 401 -2.07 10.27 9.06
CA LYS A 401 -1.71 11.30 8.06
C LYS A 401 -1.31 12.58 8.78
N PHE A 402 -0.15 13.12 8.45
CA PHE A 402 0.39 14.29 9.13
C PHE A 402 -0.50 15.54 8.92
N GLU A 403 -1.15 15.65 7.79
CA GLU A 403 -2.06 16.75 7.47
C GLU A 403 -3.36 16.66 8.26
N GLU A 404 -3.86 15.46 8.56
CA GLU A 404 -5.01 15.28 9.46
C GLU A 404 -4.68 15.76 10.87
N VAL A 405 -3.47 15.46 11.35
CA VAL A 405 -2.94 15.98 12.62
C VAL A 405 -2.94 17.51 12.61
N LEU A 406 -2.42 18.13 11.56
CA LEU A 406 -2.37 19.58 11.45
C LEU A 406 -3.77 20.20 11.43
N LYS A 407 -4.72 19.62 10.67
CA LYS A 407 -6.13 20.06 10.63
C LYS A 407 -6.78 20.00 12.00
N VAL A 408 -6.65 18.87 12.69
CA VAL A 408 -7.21 18.70 14.04
C VAL A 408 -6.59 19.69 15.02
N SER A 409 -5.28 19.94 14.93
CA SER A 409 -4.61 20.94 15.76
C SER A 409 -5.14 22.36 15.50
N GLN A 410 -5.33 22.74 14.23
CA GLN A 410 -5.88 24.04 13.85
C GLN A 410 -7.33 24.22 14.33
N MET A 411 -8.18 23.21 14.15
CA MET A 411 -9.56 23.25 14.65
C MET A 411 -9.64 23.46 16.16
N HIS A 412 -8.77 22.82 16.94
CA HIS A 412 -8.71 23.05 18.39
C HIS A 412 -8.27 24.48 18.75
N LYS A 413 -7.35 25.07 17.98
CA LYS A 413 -6.94 26.47 18.15
C LYS A 413 -8.09 27.43 17.88
N GLU A 414 -8.93 27.14 16.89
CA GLU A 414 -10.11 27.95 16.54
C GLU A 414 -11.27 27.79 17.54
N MET A 415 -11.44 26.60 18.13
CA MET A 415 -12.50 26.32 19.12
C MET A 415 -12.20 26.81 20.53
N ALA A 416 -10.94 27.11 20.85
CA ALA A 416 -10.56 27.67 22.14
C ALA A 416 -11.09 29.11 22.27
N SER A 417 -12.22 29.26 22.98
CA SER A 417 -12.94 30.54 23.15
C SER A 417 -12.18 31.62 23.92
N GLU A 418 -11.03 31.29 24.48
CA GLU A 418 -10.07 32.22 25.07
C GLU A 418 -8.71 32.00 24.38
N PRO A 419 -7.97 33.05 24.00
CA PRO A 419 -6.60 32.94 23.50
C PRO A 419 -5.67 32.61 24.67
N LYS A 420 -5.86 31.43 25.27
CA LYS A 420 -4.77 30.75 25.94
C LYS A 420 -3.97 30.12 24.82
N GLU A 421 -2.66 30.37 24.80
CA GLU A 421 -1.73 29.61 23.95
C GLU A 421 -2.12 28.14 24.08
N VAL A 422 -2.74 27.60 23.03
CA VAL A 422 -2.93 26.16 22.91
C VAL A 422 -1.51 25.64 22.77
N ASP A 423 -0.99 25.17 23.89
CA ASP A 423 0.36 24.65 23.99
C ASP A 423 0.55 23.61 22.88
N ASP A 424 1.59 23.76 22.09
CA ASP A 424 1.92 22.85 20.99
C ASP A 424 2.18 21.40 21.52
N ASP A 425 2.18 21.22 22.85
CA ASP A 425 2.21 19.98 23.62
C ASP A 425 1.11 18.93 23.30
N HIS A 426 0.07 19.27 22.53
CA HIS A 426 -1.03 18.36 22.18
C HIS A 426 -1.24 18.08 20.68
N LEU A 427 -0.24 18.36 19.84
CA LEU A 427 -0.29 18.16 18.39
C LEU A 427 -0.82 16.75 17.98
N CYS A 428 -0.38 15.67 18.64
CA CYS A 428 -0.67 14.28 18.29
C CYS A 428 -1.21 13.44 19.45
N ASP A 429 -2.36 13.81 20.00
CA ASP A 429 -3.12 12.93 20.89
C ASP A 429 -3.88 11.88 20.06
N VAL A 430 -3.48 10.60 20.16
CA VAL A 430 -4.11 9.48 19.46
C VAL A 430 -5.57 9.33 19.87
N ARG A 431 -5.95 9.72 21.09
CA ARG A 431 -7.34 9.66 21.54
C ARG A 431 -8.22 10.70 20.85
N LEU A 432 -7.65 11.86 20.52
CA LEU A 432 -8.34 12.90 19.75
C LEU A 432 -8.42 12.47 18.27
N LEU A 433 -7.34 11.93 17.72
CA LEU A 433 -7.31 11.38 16.36
C LEU A 433 -8.31 10.23 16.20
N ASN A 434 -8.28 9.23 17.09
CA ASN A 434 -9.22 8.10 17.03
C ASN A 434 -10.67 8.56 17.24
N ARG A 435 -10.95 9.53 18.15
CA ARG A 435 -12.32 10.05 18.31
C ARG A 435 -12.83 10.79 17.08
N HIS A 436 -11.97 11.51 16.36
CA HIS A 436 -12.38 12.16 15.11
C HIS A 436 -12.54 11.16 13.97
N LEU A 437 -11.66 10.17 13.85
CA LEU A 437 -11.78 9.10 12.86
C LEU A 437 -13.03 8.23 13.11
N ASP A 438 -13.35 7.93 14.38
CA ASP A 438 -14.58 7.22 14.75
C ASP A 438 -15.83 8.08 14.49
N ALA A 439 -15.75 9.41 14.71
CA ALA A 439 -16.85 10.33 14.44
C ALA A 439 -17.15 10.47 12.93
N GLU A 440 -16.13 10.57 12.08
CA GLU A 440 -16.31 10.59 10.63
C GLU A 440 -16.87 9.25 10.10
N ALA A 441 -16.40 8.12 10.63
CA ALA A 441 -16.97 6.80 10.30
C ALA A 441 -18.46 6.70 10.69
N SER A 442 -18.85 7.28 11.83
CA SER A 442 -20.26 7.33 12.25
C SER A 442 -21.11 8.28 11.41
N PHE A 443 -20.53 9.37 10.90
CA PHE A 443 -21.22 10.38 10.09
C PHE A 443 -21.57 9.85 8.69
N VAL A 444 -20.74 8.95 8.15
CA VAL A 444 -20.99 8.23 6.89
C VAL A 444 -22.07 7.15 7.06
N GLU A 445 -22.18 6.52 8.24
CA GLU A 445 -23.25 5.54 8.53
C GLU A 445 -24.61 6.20 8.84
N THR A 446 -24.62 7.41 9.42
CA THR A 446 -25.87 8.16 9.64
C THR A 446 -26.16 9.10 8.48
N GLY A 447 -26.49 8.52 7.33
CA GLY A 447 -27.00 9.26 6.19
C GLY A 447 -28.08 10.26 6.61
N TRP A 448 -27.89 11.51 6.18
CA TRP A 448 -28.86 12.59 6.27
C TRP A 448 -30.26 12.13 5.83
N ALA A 449 -31.21 12.14 6.76
CA ALA A 449 -32.63 12.27 6.46
C ALA A 449 -33.20 13.42 7.31
N PRO A 450 -33.40 14.62 6.76
CA PRO A 450 -34.12 15.65 7.49
C PRO A 450 -35.61 15.27 7.53
N LYS A 451 -36.08 14.80 8.67
CA LYS A 451 -37.51 14.89 9.00
C LYS A 451 -37.85 16.37 9.20
N ARG A 452 -38.47 16.99 8.20
CA ARG A 452 -39.21 18.24 8.37
C ARG A 452 -40.37 17.97 9.34
N LYS A 453 -40.49 18.82 10.37
CA LYS A 453 -41.77 19.07 11.05
C LYS A 453 -42.56 20.10 10.25
#